data_AF-A0A850CAJ2-F1
#
_entry.id   AF-A0A850CAJ2-F1
#
_cell.length_a   1.000
_cell.length_b   1.000
_cell.length_c   1.000
_cell.angle_alpha   90.00
_cell.angle_beta   90.00
_cell.angle_gamma   90.00
#
_symmetry.space_group_name_H-M   'P 1'
#
loop_
_entity.id
_entity.type
_entity.pdbx_description
1 polymer ?
#
loop_
_entity_poly.entity_id
_entity_poly.type
_entity_poly.pdbx_seq_one_letter_code
_entity_poly.pdbx_strand_id
1 'polypeptide(L)'
;MTDTDALRKRLNEIRWQLRGEARLAALEEHLVAVEADGDRPLLNSVLAALVDCYEYSADSTRLLVPYARLLHELDTAPEHFDAALLRSVYWQFKWIVYKLRDHPDVPLASVEDALVQFRTRYAEAGHSLHPYYEAEHWVAYHLGDDERAARAAELVRTTEPDDMSDCEACRVNDIGDMAACAGDDEAAVAAWAPLLEGDLHCAHEPHNTLADSLLPLARLGRLDAARANHHHGYRISRDKDDMLGYIARHLRFCALTGNEARGIEILAADRRAYGMPLEPSVRLQWLEGVQALAGALRERGIGETLLAGPEDRDWTADDLHAWADAERRAMCARYDRRNGSTVHSDRSQARVEPAEPYPYVPLGLKALPQAAPAPAPDKAEELSLEDALVRARAGVEDVAEDRVQRWLAVARIAEAQGAQLDAADEAEVLLAKADPDGALEAAQDLAALAANLFAEAGQPGRALLCR
;
A
#
# COMPACT_ATOMS: atom_id res chain seq x y z
N MET A 1 3.10 -19.45 49.27
CA MET A 1 3.42 -18.67 48.06
C MET A 1 3.92 -17.33 48.53
N THR A 2 5.16 -17.01 48.20
CA THR A 2 5.68 -15.65 48.34
C THR A 2 4.93 -14.73 47.38
N ASP A 3 5.04 -13.41 47.57
CA ASP A 3 4.45 -12.42 46.64
C ASP A 3 5.04 -12.61 45.23
N THR A 4 6.35 -12.83 45.15
CA THR A 4 7.07 -13.19 43.92
C THR A 4 6.55 -14.47 43.24
N ASP A 5 6.19 -15.53 43.99
CA ASP A 5 5.60 -16.75 43.39
C ASP A 5 4.26 -16.47 42.71
N ALA A 6 3.46 -15.58 43.32
CA ALA A 6 2.18 -15.16 42.74
C ALA A 6 2.40 -14.34 41.46
N LEU A 7 3.40 -13.45 41.45
CA LEU A 7 3.78 -12.69 40.26
C LEU A 7 4.30 -13.61 39.14
N ARG A 8 5.17 -14.59 39.43
CA ARG A 8 5.63 -15.59 38.45
C ARG A 8 4.45 -16.38 37.85
N LYS A 9 3.50 -16.80 38.67
CA LYS A 9 2.29 -17.48 38.20
C LYS A 9 1.46 -16.56 37.30
N ARG A 10 1.30 -15.29 37.67
CA ARG A 10 0.57 -14.30 36.87
C ARG A 10 1.21 -14.07 35.51
N LEU A 11 2.53 -13.93 35.42
CA LEU A 11 3.24 -13.84 34.13
C LEU A 11 2.92 -15.04 33.23
N ASN A 12 2.95 -16.25 33.78
CA ASN A 12 2.61 -17.46 33.02
C ASN A 12 1.16 -17.42 32.53
N GLU A 13 0.20 -17.01 33.36
CA GLU A 13 -1.20 -16.84 32.95
C GLU A 13 -1.35 -15.84 31.79
N ILE A 14 -0.64 -14.70 31.86
CA ILE A 14 -0.66 -13.68 30.80
C ILE A 14 -0.07 -14.24 29.50
N ARG A 15 1.02 -15.01 29.57
CA ARG A 15 1.67 -15.61 28.40
C ARG A 15 0.77 -16.58 27.61
N TRP A 16 -0.21 -17.20 28.27
CA TRP A 16 -1.20 -18.09 27.64
C TRP A 16 -2.40 -17.35 27.04
N GLN A 17 -2.52 -16.03 27.24
CA GLN A 17 -3.55 -15.23 26.59
C GLN A 17 -3.25 -15.06 25.10
N LEU A 18 -4.32 -14.92 24.30
CA LEU A 18 -4.21 -14.55 22.89
C LEU A 18 -3.43 -13.23 22.77
N ARG A 19 -2.58 -13.14 21.74
CA ARG A 19 -1.86 -11.90 21.43
C ARG A 19 -2.86 -10.80 21.07
N GLY A 20 -2.52 -9.57 21.45
CA GLY A 20 -3.34 -8.38 21.21
C GLY A 20 -3.32 -7.41 22.40
N GLU A 21 -4.07 -6.32 22.27
CA GLU A 21 -4.10 -5.20 23.23
C GLU A 21 -4.39 -5.64 24.67
N ALA A 22 -5.28 -6.61 24.88
CA ALA A 22 -5.62 -7.09 26.22
C ALA A 22 -4.42 -7.75 26.92
N ARG A 23 -3.64 -8.56 26.19
CA ARG A 23 -2.42 -9.20 26.72
C ARG A 23 -1.32 -8.16 26.93
N LEU A 24 -1.20 -7.20 26.02
CA LEU A 24 -0.24 -6.12 26.14
C LEU A 24 -0.49 -5.29 27.40
N ALA A 25 -1.73 -4.81 27.60
CA ALA A 25 -2.12 -4.07 28.78
C ALA A 25 -1.89 -4.87 30.08
N ALA A 26 -2.17 -6.18 30.06
CA ALA A 26 -1.90 -7.05 31.20
C ALA A 26 -0.40 -7.19 31.51
N LEU A 27 0.47 -7.22 30.49
CA LEU A 27 1.93 -7.21 30.68
C LEU A 27 2.44 -5.87 31.21
N GLU A 28 1.90 -4.75 30.73
CA GLU A 28 2.28 -3.41 31.20
C GLU A 28 1.88 -3.18 32.67
N GLU A 29 0.67 -3.58 33.05
CA GLU A 29 0.24 -3.55 34.46
C GLU A 29 1.12 -4.47 35.32
N HIS A 30 1.45 -5.66 34.79
CA HIS A 30 2.27 -6.62 35.51
C HIS A 30 3.71 -6.16 35.69
N LEU A 31 4.27 -5.41 34.74
CA LEU A 31 5.60 -4.81 34.85
C LEU A 31 5.69 -3.91 36.08
N VAL A 32 4.69 -3.06 36.34
CA VAL A 32 4.67 -2.17 37.51
C VAL A 32 4.70 -2.96 38.82
N ALA A 33 3.94 -4.06 38.89
CA ALA A 33 3.92 -4.91 40.08
C ALA A 33 5.28 -5.61 40.32
N VAL A 34 5.93 -6.07 39.25
CA VAL A 34 7.24 -6.73 39.33
C VAL A 34 8.37 -5.75 39.66
N GLU A 35 8.30 -4.51 39.14
CA GLU A 35 9.24 -3.45 39.50
C GLU A 35 9.20 -3.11 41.00
N ALA A 36 8.01 -3.16 41.61
CA ALA A 36 7.84 -2.94 43.05
C ALA A 36 8.37 -4.10 43.90
N ASP A 37 8.28 -5.35 43.42
CA ASP A 37 8.81 -6.55 44.09
C ASP A 37 10.35 -6.59 44.07
N GLY A 38 10.97 -6.11 43.00
CA GLY A 38 12.43 -6.03 42.85
C GLY A 38 13.13 -7.34 42.45
N ASP A 39 12.38 -8.40 42.10
CA ASP A 39 12.94 -9.64 41.56
C ASP A 39 13.42 -9.44 40.11
N ARG A 40 14.74 -9.24 39.95
CA ARG A 40 15.38 -8.98 38.64
C ARG A 40 15.16 -10.10 37.61
N PRO A 41 15.27 -11.40 37.94
CA PRO A 41 14.98 -12.46 36.97
C PRO A 41 13.55 -12.41 36.42
N LEU A 42 12.58 -12.12 37.28
CA LEU A 42 11.18 -11.94 36.88
C LEU A 42 11.00 -10.66 36.05
N LEU A 43 11.62 -9.55 36.45
CA LEU A 43 11.62 -8.30 35.67
C LEU A 43 12.10 -8.55 34.24
N ASN A 44 13.25 -9.22 34.08
CA ASN A 44 13.81 -9.53 32.77
C ASN A 44 12.87 -10.45 31.96
N SER A 45 12.21 -11.39 32.62
CA SER A 45 11.20 -12.27 31.99
C SER A 45 9.95 -11.53 31.52
N VAL A 46 9.53 -10.48 32.24
CA VAL A 46 8.41 -9.60 31.84
C VAL A 46 8.83 -8.71 30.67
N LEU A 47 10.02 -8.10 30.73
CA LEU A 47 10.56 -7.27 29.64
C LEU A 47 10.67 -8.06 28.34
N ALA A 48 11.22 -9.28 28.37
CA ALA A 48 11.27 -10.15 27.19
C ALA A 48 9.87 -10.49 26.65
N ALA A 49 8.89 -10.74 27.54
CA ALA A 49 7.52 -11.02 27.13
C ALA A 49 6.81 -9.79 26.54
N LEU A 50 7.15 -8.59 26.99
CA LEU A 50 6.68 -7.33 26.40
C LEU A 50 7.24 -7.13 24.99
N VAL A 51 8.55 -7.35 24.79
CA VAL A 51 9.18 -7.29 23.46
C VAL A 51 8.47 -8.24 22.49
N ASP A 52 8.26 -9.50 22.91
CA ASP A 52 7.51 -10.49 22.11
C ASP A 52 6.07 -10.06 21.81
N CYS A 53 5.40 -9.35 22.71
CA CYS A 53 4.02 -8.93 22.51
C CYS A 53 3.93 -7.71 21.58
N TYR A 54 4.88 -6.77 21.72
CA TYR A 54 4.95 -5.56 20.91
C TYR A 54 5.25 -5.85 19.43
N GLU A 55 6.06 -6.85 19.13
CA GLU A 55 6.38 -7.22 17.74
C GLU A 55 5.13 -7.45 16.88
N TYR A 56 4.02 -7.93 17.47
CA TYR A 56 2.76 -8.22 16.79
C TYR A 56 1.68 -7.17 17.05
N SER A 57 2.07 -5.93 17.36
CA SER A 57 1.17 -4.80 17.57
C SER A 57 1.24 -3.80 16.41
N ALA A 58 0.24 -2.93 16.28
CA ALA A 58 0.19 -1.91 15.22
C ALA A 58 1.39 -0.95 15.26
N ASP A 59 1.85 -0.59 16.47
CA ASP A 59 3.08 0.16 16.71
C ASP A 59 4.13 -0.75 17.35
N SER A 60 4.76 -1.56 16.50
CA SER A 60 5.82 -2.47 16.93
C SER A 60 7.05 -1.75 17.47
N THR A 61 7.25 -0.45 17.15
CA THR A 61 8.45 0.31 17.58
C THR A 61 8.53 0.50 19.10
N ARG A 62 7.41 0.31 19.81
CA ARG A 62 7.34 0.31 21.28
C ARG A 62 8.20 -0.78 21.93
N LEU A 63 8.62 -1.80 21.19
CA LEU A 63 9.54 -2.82 21.69
C LEU A 63 10.96 -2.30 22.00
N LEU A 64 11.36 -1.15 21.44
CA LEU A 64 12.71 -0.59 21.61
C LEU A 64 13.04 -0.28 23.08
N VAL A 65 12.07 0.27 23.82
CA VAL A 65 12.24 0.66 25.23
C VAL A 65 12.44 -0.54 26.16
N PRO A 66 11.53 -1.55 26.21
CA PRO A 66 11.74 -2.72 27.06
C PRO A 66 12.98 -3.51 26.65
N TYR A 67 13.34 -3.55 25.36
CA TYR A 67 14.56 -4.24 24.94
C TYR A 67 15.85 -3.50 25.35
N ALA A 68 15.89 -2.16 25.25
CA ALA A 68 17.04 -1.40 25.74
C ALA A 68 17.28 -1.62 27.24
N ARG A 69 16.19 -1.72 28.02
CA ARG A 69 16.26 -2.10 29.44
C ARG A 69 16.78 -3.52 29.62
N LEU A 70 16.30 -4.46 28.82
CA LEU A 70 16.73 -5.86 28.88
C LEU A 70 18.21 -6.03 28.52
N LEU A 71 18.72 -5.29 27.53
CA LEU A 71 20.15 -5.25 27.21
C LEU A 71 20.98 -4.63 28.33
N HIS A 72 20.51 -3.55 28.95
CA HIS A 72 21.19 -2.95 30.10
C HIS A 72 21.31 -3.95 31.26
N GLU A 73 20.25 -4.69 31.55
CA GLU A 73 20.27 -5.74 32.56
C GLU A 73 21.23 -6.88 32.19
N LEU A 74 21.28 -7.28 30.91
CA LEU A 74 22.23 -8.29 30.43
C LEU A 74 23.68 -7.84 30.61
N ASP A 75 23.98 -6.57 30.29
CA ASP A 75 25.33 -6.02 30.38
C ASP A 75 25.77 -5.76 31.84
N THR A 76 24.83 -5.47 32.76
CA THR A 76 25.16 -5.08 34.14
C THR A 76 24.95 -6.17 35.19
N ALA A 77 24.10 -7.16 34.91
CA ALA A 77 23.84 -8.30 35.80
C ALA A 77 23.44 -9.57 35.03
N PRO A 78 24.37 -10.11 34.23
CA PRO A 78 24.12 -11.31 33.44
C PRO A 78 23.74 -12.54 34.28
N GLU A 79 24.07 -12.57 35.57
CA GLU A 79 23.69 -13.66 36.50
C GLU A 79 22.18 -13.83 36.68
N HIS A 80 21.37 -12.83 36.28
CA HIS A 80 19.91 -12.89 36.31
C HIS A 80 19.28 -13.39 35.00
N PHE A 81 20.10 -13.87 34.07
CA PHE A 81 19.64 -14.44 32.81
C PHE A 81 19.92 -15.95 32.79
N ASP A 82 18.84 -16.74 32.80
CA ASP A 82 18.97 -18.16 32.50
C ASP A 82 19.12 -18.40 30.98
N ALA A 83 19.45 -19.64 30.60
CA ALA A 83 19.68 -19.99 29.21
C ALA A 83 18.47 -19.72 28.30
N ALA A 84 17.24 -19.85 28.81
CA ALA A 84 16.03 -19.62 28.03
C ALA A 84 15.82 -18.12 27.77
N LEU A 85 16.02 -17.29 28.80
CA LEU A 85 15.92 -15.84 28.68
C LEU A 85 17.04 -15.27 27.81
N LEU A 86 18.28 -15.77 27.94
CA LEU A 86 19.37 -15.41 27.03
C LEU A 86 18.99 -15.71 25.58
N ARG A 87 18.51 -16.92 25.29
CA ARG A 87 18.04 -17.30 23.96
C ARG A 87 16.98 -16.32 23.43
N SER A 88 16.00 -15.92 24.24
CA SER A 88 15.01 -14.91 23.86
C SER A 88 15.63 -13.56 23.52
N VAL A 89 16.57 -13.06 24.34
CA VAL A 89 17.25 -11.77 24.08
C VAL A 89 18.00 -11.78 22.75
N TYR A 90 18.77 -12.85 22.49
CA TYR A 90 19.51 -13.00 21.24
C TYR A 90 18.57 -13.13 20.04
N TRP A 91 17.47 -13.87 20.19
CA TRP A 91 16.46 -14.02 19.14
C TRP A 91 15.81 -12.68 18.79
N GLN A 92 15.47 -11.88 19.80
CA GLN A 92 14.82 -10.58 19.64
C GLN A 92 15.75 -9.51 19.03
N PHE A 93 17.08 -9.70 19.06
CA PHE A 93 18.05 -8.75 18.54
C PHE A 93 17.81 -8.39 17.05
N LYS A 94 17.40 -9.38 16.25
CA LYS A 94 17.11 -9.16 14.82
C LYS A 94 15.95 -8.18 14.61
N TRP A 95 14.87 -8.31 15.39
CA TRP A 95 13.72 -7.41 15.33
C TRP A 95 14.11 -5.98 15.69
N ILE A 96 15.04 -5.83 16.64
CA ILE A 96 15.50 -4.53 17.13
C ILE A 96 16.22 -3.75 16.05
N VAL A 97 17.11 -4.40 15.28
CA VAL A 97 17.79 -3.72 14.17
C VAL A 97 16.77 -3.21 13.16
N TYR A 98 15.75 -4.02 12.83
CA TYR A 98 14.67 -3.62 11.93
C TYR A 98 13.87 -2.44 12.49
N LYS A 99 13.45 -2.48 13.76
CA LYS A 99 12.66 -1.39 14.36
C LYS A 99 13.45 -0.09 14.51
N LEU A 100 14.75 -0.17 14.82
CA LEU A 100 15.63 1.01 14.85
C LEU A 100 15.75 1.64 13.45
N ARG A 101 15.93 0.80 12.42
CA ARG A 101 15.97 1.23 11.01
C ARG A 101 14.66 1.88 10.58
N ASP A 102 13.51 1.32 10.98
CA ASP A 102 12.17 1.76 10.57
C ASP A 102 11.66 2.96 11.38
N HIS A 103 12.42 3.45 12.37
CA HIS A 103 12.08 4.67 13.10
C HIS A 103 12.94 5.85 12.62
N PRO A 104 12.38 6.83 11.88
CA PRO A 104 13.17 7.91 11.26
C PRO A 104 13.80 8.88 12.27
N ASP A 105 13.31 8.95 13.51
CA ASP A 105 13.90 9.80 14.55
C ASP A 105 15.07 9.14 15.31
N VAL A 106 15.27 7.83 15.14
CA VAL A 106 16.46 7.14 15.69
C VAL A 106 17.65 7.55 14.83
N PRO A 107 18.77 8.04 15.39
CA PRO A 107 19.94 8.41 14.59
C PRO A 107 20.52 7.22 13.81
N LEU A 108 20.97 7.45 12.58
CA LEU A 108 21.59 6.40 11.75
C LEU A 108 22.78 5.71 12.45
N ALA A 109 23.60 6.48 13.17
CA ALA A 109 24.72 5.94 13.95
C ALA A 109 24.26 4.86 14.96
N SER A 110 23.09 5.03 15.59
CA SER A 110 22.54 4.04 16.51
C SER A 110 22.11 2.75 15.81
N VAL A 111 21.66 2.82 14.56
CA VAL A 111 21.33 1.64 13.74
C VAL A 111 22.60 0.86 13.39
N GLU A 112 23.66 1.56 12.96
CA GLU A 112 24.96 0.95 12.64
C GLU A 112 25.63 0.36 13.90
N ASP A 113 25.59 1.06 15.03
CA ASP A 113 26.09 0.55 16.30
C ASP A 113 25.33 -0.70 16.75
N ALA A 114 24.01 -0.76 16.51
CA ALA A 114 23.21 -1.96 16.79
C ALA A 114 23.63 -3.13 15.90
N LEU A 115 23.92 -2.92 14.62
CA LEU A 115 24.47 -3.97 13.74
C LEU A 115 25.83 -4.49 14.22
N VAL A 116 26.74 -3.60 14.63
CA VAL A 116 28.05 -3.99 15.17
C VAL A 116 27.89 -4.83 16.43
N GLN A 117 26.99 -4.40 17.32
CA GLN A 117 26.66 -5.12 18.54
C GLN A 117 26.02 -6.48 18.27
N PHE A 118 25.13 -6.55 17.28
CA PHE A 118 24.46 -7.79 16.85
C PHE A 118 25.51 -8.82 16.42
N ARG A 119 26.39 -8.43 15.50
CA ARG A 119 27.48 -9.27 15.00
C ARG A 119 28.42 -9.74 16.11
N THR A 120 28.86 -8.81 16.96
CA THR A 120 29.83 -9.10 18.02
C THR A 120 29.25 -10.11 19.01
N ARG A 121 28.04 -9.85 19.51
CA ARG A 121 27.41 -10.73 20.49
C ARG A 121 27.06 -12.10 19.91
N TYR A 122 26.61 -12.17 18.65
CA TYR A 122 26.36 -13.46 17.99
C TYR A 122 27.65 -14.27 17.83
N ALA A 123 28.74 -13.64 17.40
CA ALA A 123 30.03 -14.30 17.26
C ALA A 123 30.58 -14.80 18.60
N GLU A 124 30.49 -13.99 19.66
CA GLU A 124 30.92 -14.36 21.01
C GLU A 124 30.08 -15.50 21.61
N ALA A 125 28.78 -15.53 21.33
CA ALA A 125 27.86 -16.58 21.74
C ALA A 125 27.97 -17.87 20.88
N GLY A 126 28.74 -17.83 19.79
CA GLY A 126 28.92 -18.98 18.88
C GLY A 126 27.71 -19.26 17.98
N HIS A 127 26.85 -18.26 17.76
CA HIS A 127 25.73 -18.34 16.82
C HIS A 127 26.18 -18.11 15.38
N SER A 128 25.43 -18.65 14.42
CA SER A 128 25.59 -18.34 13.01
C SER A 128 25.39 -16.86 12.76
N LEU A 129 26.22 -16.27 11.90
CA LEU A 129 26.05 -14.88 11.47
C LEU A 129 25.00 -14.73 10.36
N HIS A 130 24.31 -15.81 9.97
CA HIS A 130 23.25 -15.74 8.96
C HIS A 130 22.21 -14.63 9.26
N PRO A 131 21.63 -14.51 10.47
CA PRO A 131 20.65 -13.44 10.76
C PRO A 131 21.25 -12.04 10.77
N TYR A 132 22.54 -11.94 11.07
CA TYR A 132 23.26 -10.68 10.96
C TYR A 132 23.39 -10.23 9.50
N TYR A 133 23.69 -11.15 8.58
CA TYR A 133 23.79 -10.82 7.15
C TYR A 133 22.44 -10.45 6.54
N GLU A 134 21.33 -11.04 6.98
CA GLU A 134 19.98 -10.59 6.62
C GLU A 134 19.76 -9.13 7.09
N ALA A 135 20.06 -8.85 8.36
CA ALA A 135 19.92 -7.50 8.91
C ALA A 135 20.82 -6.48 8.21
N GLU A 136 22.07 -6.85 7.91
CA GLU A 136 23.00 -6.01 7.16
C GLU A 136 22.50 -5.71 5.75
N HIS A 137 21.97 -6.71 5.04
CA HIS A 137 21.36 -6.51 3.73
C HIS A 137 20.25 -5.46 3.82
N TRP A 138 19.32 -5.61 4.74
CA TRP A 138 18.16 -4.73 4.80
C TRP A 138 18.50 -3.31 5.27
N VAL A 139 19.51 -3.12 6.11
CA VAL A 139 20.03 -1.80 6.43
C VAL A 139 20.72 -1.18 5.22
N ALA A 140 21.56 -1.94 4.51
CA ALA A 140 22.23 -1.47 3.29
C ALA A 140 21.22 -1.08 2.20
N TYR A 141 20.23 -1.93 1.96
CA TYR A 141 19.12 -1.64 1.06
C TYR A 141 18.42 -0.36 1.49
N HIS A 142 18.06 -0.21 2.78
CA HIS A 142 17.41 0.99 3.29
C HIS A 142 18.22 2.29 3.08
N LEU A 143 19.55 2.19 3.05
CA LEU A 143 20.45 3.33 2.80
C LEU A 143 20.70 3.59 1.31
N GLY A 144 20.29 2.68 0.42
CA GLY A 144 20.65 2.72 -1.00
C GLY A 144 22.11 2.35 -1.27
N ASP A 145 22.75 1.62 -0.35
CA ASP A 145 24.09 1.07 -0.55
C ASP A 145 23.97 -0.31 -1.23
N ASP A 146 23.76 -0.29 -2.54
CA ASP A 146 23.52 -1.49 -3.34
C ASP A 146 24.72 -2.46 -3.31
N GLU A 147 25.94 -1.95 -3.18
CA GLU A 147 27.14 -2.79 -3.09
C GLU A 147 27.17 -3.57 -1.76
N ARG A 148 26.90 -2.90 -0.64
CA ARG A 148 26.80 -3.56 0.67
C ARG A 148 25.62 -4.52 0.72
N ALA A 149 24.48 -4.15 0.15
CA ALA A 149 23.31 -5.02 0.08
C ALA A 149 23.59 -6.30 -0.71
N ALA A 150 24.25 -6.20 -1.87
CA ALA A 150 24.61 -7.35 -2.70
C ALA A 150 25.62 -8.28 -2.01
N ARG A 151 26.64 -7.73 -1.35
CA ARG A 151 27.61 -8.52 -0.57
C ARG A 151 26.94 -9.27 0.58
N ALA A 152 26.05 -8.59 1.32
CA ALA A 152 25.32 -9.20 2.42
C ALA A 152 24.37 -10.31 1.92
N ALA A 153 23.67 -10.10 0.80
CA ALA A 153 22.81 -11.13 0.20
C ALA A 153 23.58 -12.39 -0.22
N GLU A 154 24.81 -12.25 -0.70
CA GLU A 154 25.68 -13.40 -1.00
C GLU A 154 26.10 -14.14 0.28
N LEU A 155 26.39 -13.40 1.34
CA LEU A 155 26.71 -14.00 2.64
C LEU A 155 25.51 -14.72 3.25
N VAL A 156 24.28 -14.20 3.10
CA VAL A 156 23.06 -14.92 3.48
C VAL A 156 22.97 -16.27 2.77
N ARG A 157 23.17 -16.30 1.44
CA ARG A 157 23.09 -17.55 0.66
C ARG A 157 24.16 -18.60 0.99
N THR A 158 25.32 -18.15 1.46
CA THR A 158 26.50 -19.02 1.65
C THR A 158 26.81 -19.35 3.11
N THR A 159 26.17 -18.67 4.05
CA THR A 159 26.32 -18.94 5.49
C THR A 159 25.29 -19.97 5.94
N GLU A 160 25.74 -21.04 6.59
CA GLU A 160 24.83 -22.06 7.13
C GLU A 160 23.95 -21.45 8.25
N PRO A 161 22.62 -21.54 8.15
CA PRO A 161 21.75 -21.07 9.22
C PRO A 161 21.75 -22.03 10.42
N ASP A 162 21.43 -21.51 11.60
CA ASP A 162 21.33 -22.27 12.85
C ASP A 162 19.96 -22.11 13.53
N ASP A 163 19.85 -22.50 14.79
CA ASP A 163 18.62 -22.39 15.58
C ASP A 163 18.29 -20.96 16.05
N MET A 164 19.15 -19.98 15.77
CA MET A 164 18.91 -18.55 15.95
C MET A 164 18.48 -17.86 14.65
N SER A 165 18.57 -18.58 13.53
CA SER A 165 18.07 -18.13 12.24
C SER A 165 16.56 -18.28 12.14
N ASP A 166 15.95 -17.46 11.28
CA ASP A 166 14.52 -17.57 11.02
C ASP A 166 14.15 -18.93 10.44
N CYS A 167 12.87 -19.28 10.57
CA CYS A 167 12.35 -20.52 10.01
C CYS A 167 12.57 -20.57 8.49
N GLU A 168 12.67 -21.77 7.93
CA GLU A 168 12.98 -21.98 6.52
C GLU A 168 12.06 -21.19 5.58
N ALA A 169 10.76 -21.17 5.86
CA ALA A 169 9.77 -20.40 5.10
C ALA A 169 10.12 -18.89 5.05
N CYS A 170 10.47 -18.30 6.19
CA CYS A 170 10.85 -16.88 6.25
C CYS A 170 12.17 -16.59 5.53
N ARG A 171 13.16 -17.49 5.63
CA ARG A 171 14.43 -17.33 4.91
C ARG A 171 14.26 -17.41 3.40
N VAL A 172 13.41 -18.34 2.93
CA VAL A 172 13.06 -18.45 1.51
C VAL A 172 12.36 -17.19 1.02
N ASN A 173 11.45 -16.63 1.82
CA ASN A 173 10.83 -15.34 1.53
C ASN A 173 11.89 -14.23 1.42
N ASP A 174 12.80 -14.14 2.40
CA ASP A 174 13.83 -13.11 2.45
C ASP A 174 14.75 -13.14 1.22
N ILE A 175 15.19 -14.33 0.79
CA ILE A 175 16.01 -14.49 -0.43
C ILE A 175 15.29 -13.94 -1.67
N GLY A 176 14.00 -14.23 -1.81
CA GLY A 176 13.22 -13.70 -2.93
C GLY A 176 12.99 -12.19 -2.83
N ASP A 177 12.78 -11.66 -1.62
CA ASP A 177 12.65 -10.21 -1.39
C ASP A 177 13.95 -9.47 -1.74
N MET A 178 15.12 -10.02 -1.38
CA MET A 178 16.43 -9.48 -1.77
C MET A 178 16.60 -9.44 -3.30
N ALA A 179 16.16 -10.48 -4.00
CA ALA A 179 16.21 -10.54 -5.46
C ALA A 179 15.27 -9.53 -6.12
N ALA A 180 14.03 -9.43 -5.63
CA ALA A 180 13.05 -8.45 -6.11
C ALA A 180 13.53 -7.00 -5.88
N CYS A 181 14.14 -6.75 -4.73
CA CYS A 181 14.74 -5.45 -4.40
C CYS A 181 15.92 -5.08 -5.30
N ALA A 182 16.66 -6.07 -5.80
CA ALA A 182 17.72 -5.90 -6.80
C ALA A 182 17.18 -5.77 -8.24
N GLY A 183 15.87 -5.87 -8.44
CA GLY A 183 15.22 -5.80 -9.75
C GLY A 183 15.24 -7.12 -10.55
N ASP A 184 15.58 -8.24 -9.92
CA ASP A 184 15.58 -9.57 -10.54
C ASP A 184 14.29 -10.32 -10.19
N ASP A 185 13.21 -9.99 -10.91
CA ASP A 185 11.89 -10.57 -10.69
C ASP A 185 11.86 -12.08 -10.96
N GLU A 186 12.60 -12.57 -11.97
CA GLU A 186 12.71 -13.99 -12.27
C GLU A 186 13.35 -14.76 -11.10
N ALA A 187 14.47 -14.27 -10.56
CA ALA A 187 15.12 -14.90 -9.42
C ALA A 187 14.23 -14.83 -8.17
N ALA A 188 13.53 -13.72 -7.95
CA ALA A 188 12.59 -13.57 -6.83
C ALA A 188 11.47 -14.62 -6.87
N VAL A 189 10.78 -14.73 -8.01
CA VAL A 189 9.68 -15.69 -8.16
C VAL A 189 10.19 -17.14 -8.13
N ALA A 190 11.39 -17.40 -8.65
CA ALA A 190 12.01 -18.72 -8.53
C ALA A 190 12.34 -19.09 -7.07
N ALA A 191 12.88 -18.14 -6.29
CA ALA A 191 13.17 -18.35 -4.88
C ALA A 191 11.88 -18.61 -4.09
N TRP A 192 10.81 -17.86 -4.35
CA TRP A 192 9.53 -17.99 -3.66
C TRP A 192 8.69 -19.22 -4.04
N ALA A 193 9.09 -20.00 -5.06
CA ALA A 193 8.28 -21.12 -5.56
C ALA A 193 7.78 -22.08 -4.45
N PRO A 194 8.60 -22.52 -3.47
CA PRO A 194 8.12 -23.41 -2.40
C PRO A 194 7.00 -22.81 -1.53
N LEU A 195 6.97 -21.49 -1.38
CA LEU A 195 5.93 -20.77 -0.61
C LEU A 195 4.66 -20.56 -1.45
N LEU A 196 4.83 -20.23 -2.73
CA LEU A 196 3.74 -20.00 -3.66
C LEU A 196 3.01 -21.30 -4.04
N GLU A 197 3.73 -22.43 -4.05
CA GLU A 197 3.19 -23.77 -4.32
C GLU A 197 2.61 -24.43 -3.05
N GLY A 198 2.89 -23.86 -1.87
CA GLY A 198 2.36 -24.30 -0.58
C GLY A 198 3.15 -25.43 0.09
N ASP A 199 4.36 -25.72 -0.38
CA ASP A 199 5.28 -26.70 0.22
C ASP A 199 5.87 -26.20 1.54
N LEU A 200 6.02 -24.88 1.69
CA LEU A 200 6.46 -24.21 2.91
C LEU A 200 5.39 -23.23 3.42
N HIS A 201 5.23 -23.18 4.75
CA HIS A 201 4.34 -22.23 5.42
C HIS A 201 4.82 -21.94 6.85
N CYS A 202 4.45 -20.80 7.41
CA CYS A 202 4.62 -20.50 8.84
C CYS A 202 3.47 -19.62 9.35
N ALA A 203 3.65 -18.94 10.48
CA ALA A 203 2.63 -18.01 10.99
C ALA A 203 2.47 -16.76 10.10
N HIS A 204 3.55 -16.32 9.44
CA HIS A 204 3.55 -15.15 8.55
C HIS A 204 3.49 -15.57 7.08
N GLU A 205 4.20 -16.61 6.69
CA GLU A 205 4.17 -17.11 5.32
C GLU A 205 3.00 -18.09 5.09
N PRO A 206 2.23 -17.94 4.01
CA PRO A 206 2.59 -17.22 2.77
C PRO A 206 1.99 -15.80 2.63
N HIS A 207 1.50 -15.16 3.71
CA HIS A 207 0.86 -13.83 3.61
C HIS A 207 1.80 -12.80 2.99
N ASN A 208 3.06 -12.78 3.44
CA ASN A 208 4.08 -11.85 2.95
C ASN A 208 4.44 -12.16 1.49
N THR A 209 4.85 -13.39 1.21
CA THR A 209 5.22 -13.80 -0.16
C THR A 209 4.10 -13.60 -1.19
N LEU A 210 2.85 -13.84 -0.81
CA LEU A 210 1.70 -13.61 -1.71
C LEU A 210 1.52 -12.13 -2.02
N ALA A 211 1.82 -11.23 -1.08
CA ALA A 211 1.76 -9.79 -1.30
C ALA A 211 2.98 -9.26 -2.08
N ASP A 212 4.19 -9.76 -1.79
CA ASP A 212 5.43 -9.32 -2.44
C ASP A 212 5.56 -9.80 -3.89
N SER A 213 5.01 -10.98 -4.19
CA SER A 213 5.04 -11.54 -5.55
C SER A 213 4.12 -10.83 -6.55
N LEU A 214 3.17 -10.01 -6.13
CA LEU A 214 2.12 -9.46 -7.01
C LEU A 214 2.65 -8.63 -8.17
N LEU A 215 3.46 -7.61 -7.87
CA LEU A 215 4.02 -6.70 -8.87
C LEU A 215 5.14 -7.36 -9.71
N PRO A 216 6.07 -8.16 -9.14
CA PRO A 216 6.98 -9.00 -9.92
C PRO A 216 6.26 -9.90 -10.93
N LEU A 217 5.23 -10.65 -10.49
CA LEU A 217 4.46 -11.51 -11.39
C LEU A 217 3.76 -10.72 -12.50
N ALA A 218 3.27 -9.52 -12.20
CA ALA A 218 2.68 -8.63 -13.19
C ALA A 218 3.72 -8.16 -14.23
N ARG A 219 4.91 -7.71 -13.81
CA ARG A 219 6.01 -7.31 -14.73
C ARG A 219 6.47 -8.45 -15.63
N LEU A 220 6.50 -9.68 -15.10
CA LEU A 220 6.81 -10.90 -15.86
C LEU A 220 5.67 -11.39 -16.77
N GLY A 221 4.52 -10.72 -16.79
CA GLY A 221 3.35 -11.14 -17.57
C GLY A 221 2.67 -12.41 -17.05
N ARG A 222 2.98 -12.86 -15.82
CA ARG A 222 2.38 -14.04 -15.17
C ARG A 222 1.06 -13.66 -14.47
N LEU A 223 0.13 -13.11 -15.25
CA LEU A 223 -1.07 -12.43 -14.76
C LEU A 223 -2.02 -13.34 -13.97
N ASP A 224 -2.18 -14.60 -14.39
CA ASP A 224 -3.03 -15.56 -13.68
C ASP A 224 -2.50 -15.88 -12.28
N ALA A 225 -1.18 -15.97 -12.12
CA ALA A 225 -0.53 -16.17 -10.83
C ALA A 225 -0.66 -14.91 -9.96
N ALA A 226 -0.42 -13.72 -10.51
CA ALA A 226 -0.63 -12.45 -9.79
C ALA A 226 -2.07 -12.32 -9.27
N ARG A 227 -3.06 -12.68 -10.09
CA ARG A 227 -4.48 -12.73 -9.69
C ARG A 227 -4.73 -13.72 -8.57
N ALA A 228 -4.25 -14.96 -8.72
CA ALA A 228 -4.45 -16.01 -7.70
C ALA A 228 -3.85 -15.58 -6.36
N ASN A 229 -2.64 -15.01 -6.39
CA ASN A 229 -1.94 -14.52 -5.22
C ASN A 229 -2.66 -13.33 -4.58
N HIS A 230 -3.20 -12.40 -5.39
CA HIS A 230 -4.01 -11.30 -4.87
C HIS A 230 -5.24 -11.83 -4.10
N HIS A 231 -6.03 -12.71 -4.72
CA HIS A 231 -7.25 -13.25 -4.13
C HIS A 231 -6.97 -14.06 -2.87
N HIS A 232 -5.92 -14.89 -2.89
CA HIS A 232 -5.56 -15.70 -1.74
C HIS A 232 -4.97 -14.84 -0.61
N GLY A 233 -3.94 -14.05 -0.91
CA GLY A 233 -3.18 -13.25 0.04
C GLY A 233 -4.04 -12.22 0.76
N TYR A 234 -4.91 -11.52 0.02
CA TYR A 234 -5.82 -10.55 0.64
C TYR A 234 -6.82 -11.24 1.57
N ARG A 235 -7.40 -12.37 1.15
CA ARG A 235 -8.39 -13.11 1.95
C ARG A 235 -7.82 -13.60 3.28
N ILE A 236 -6.54 -14.00 3.32
CA ILE A 236 -5.90 -14.45 4.56
C ILE A 236 -5.35 -13.29 5.38
N SER A 237 -5.09 -12.13 4.79
CA SER A 237 -4.56 -10.95 5.49
C SER A 237 -5.63 -10.02 6.06
N ARG A 238 -6.80 -9.92 5.40
CA ARG A 238 -7.88 -9.03 5.83
C ARG A 238 -8.30 -9.28 7.28
N ASP A 239 -8.77 -8.22 7.93
CA ASP A 239 -9.23 -8.19 9.33
C ASP A 239 -8.11 -8.37 10.39
N LYS A 240 -6.82 -8.36 9.99
CA LYS A 240 -5.67 -8.44 10.91
C LYS A 240 -4.85 -7.15 10.91
N ASP A 241 -4.66 -6.57 12.10
CA ASP A 241 -4.01 -5.28 12.30
C ASP A 241 -2.51 -5.34 11.95
N ASP A 242 -1.85 -6.43 12.32
CA ASP A 242 -0.45 -6.72 12.04
C ASP A 242 -0.17 -7.07 10.57
N MET A 243 -1.21 -7.17 9.73
CA MET A 243 -1.09 -7.48 8.29
C MET A 243 -1.35 -6.25 7.40
N LEU A 244 -1.54 -5.06 7.96
CA LEU A 244 -1.85 -3.85 7.19
C LEU A 244 -0.77 -3.49 6.15
N GLY A 245 0.50 -3.82 6.42
CA GLY A 245 1.57 -3.65 5.42
C GLY A 245 1.32 -4.48 4.15
N TYR A 246 0.83 -5.72 4.30
CA TYR A 246 0.51 -6.59 3.17
C TYR A 246 -0.73 -6.09 2.43
N ILE A 247 -1.75 -5.67 3.19
CA ILE A 247 -2.96 -5.05 2.62
C ILE A 247 -2.60 -3.82 1.79
N ALA A 248 -1.68 -2.97 2.25
CA ALA A 248 -1.20 -1.82 1.49
C ALA A 248 -0.55 -2.20 0.15
N ARG A 249 0.18 -3.33 0.09
CA ARG A 249 0.73 -3.86 -1.17
C ARG A 249 -0.35 -4.39 -2.09
N HIS A 250 -1.39 -5.06 -1.56
CA HIS A 250 -2.56 -5.45 -2.35
C HIS A 250 -3.31 -4.23 -2.91
N LEU A 251 -3.46 -3.17 -2.12
CA LEU A 251 -4.06 -1.90 -2.54
C LEU A 251 -3.26 -1.26 -3.68
N ARG A 252 -1.93 -1.12 -3.52
CA ARG A 252 -1.04 -0.60 -4.57
C ARG A 252 -1.08 -1.46 -5.83
N PHE A 253 -1.07 -2.79 -5.69
CA PHE A 253 -1.25 -3.70 -6.82
C PHE A 253 -2.54 -3.42 -7.59
N CYS A 254 -3.67 -3.22 -6.88
CA CYS A 254 -4.94 -2.93 -7.53
C CYS A 254 -4.91 -1.59 -8.28
N ALA A 255 -4.32 -0.56 -7.67
CA ALA A 255 -4.15 0.75 -8.28
C ALA A 255 -3.33 0.69 -9.57
N LEU A 256 -2.20 -0.03 -9.55
CA LEU A 256 -1.25 -0.04 -10.66
C LEU A 256 -1.62 -0.98 -11.81
N THR A 257 -2.53 -1.93 -11.58
CA THR A 257 -2.88 -2.98 -12.58
C THR A 257 -4.29 -2.82 -13.18
N GLY A 258 -4.87 -1.61 -13.09
CA GLY A 258 -6.19 -1.29 -13.64
C GLY A 258 -7.36 -1.92 -12.88
N ASN A 259 -7.21 -2.13 -11.58
CA ASN A 259 -8.21 -2.75 -10.70
C ASN A 259 -8.70 -1.75 -9.63
N GLU A 260 -8.97 -0.50 -10.02
CA GLU A 260 -9.29 0.59 -9.11
C GLU A 260 -10.57 0.31 -8.30
N ALA A 261 -11.61 -0.29 -8.90
CA ALA A 261 -12.81 -0.71 -8.15
C ALA A 261 -12.47 -1.62 -6.96
N ARG A 262 -11.55 -2.57 -7.16
CA ARG A 262 -11.08 -3.44 -6.09
C ARG A 262 -10.26 -2.68 -5.06
N GLY A 263 -9.44 -1.73 -5.50
CA GLY A 263 -8.72 -0.82 -4.61
C GLY A 263 -9.67 0.00 -3.71
N ILE A 264 -10.78 0.50 -4.26
CA ILE A 264 -11.80 1.24 -3.50
C ILE A 264 -12.43 0.36 -2.42
N GLU A 265 -12.76 -0.89 -2.73
CA GLU A 265 -13.29 -1.85 -1.76
C GLU A 265 -12.30 -2.10 -0.59
N ILE A 266 -11.02 -2.28 -0.90
CA ILE A 266 -9.96 -2.47 0.11
C ILE A 266 -9.82 -1.23 0.98
N LEU A 267 -9.77 -0.05 0.35
CA LEU A 267 -9.63 1.22 1.05
C LEU A 267 -10.81 1.48 2.01
N ALA A 268 -12.03 1.15 1.58
CA ALA A 268 -13.22 1.26 2.40
C ALA A 268 -13.23 0.26 3.58
N ALA A 269 -12.79 -0.99 3.34
CA ALA A 269 -12.73 -2.03 4.37
C ALA A 269 -11.73 -1.69 5.49
N ASP A 270 -10.60 -1.07 5.14
CA ASP A 270 -9.51 -0.77 6.05
C ASP A 270 -9.40 0.72 6.41
N ARG A 271 -10.50 1.49 6.34
CA ARG A 271 -10.55 2.93 6.70
C ARG A 271 -9.88 3.25 8.06
N ARG A 272 -10.01 2.33 9.02
CA ARG A 272 -9.38 2.43 10.34
C ARG A 272 -7.87 2.67 10.31
N ALA A 273 -7.18 2.25 9.26
CA ALA A 273 -5.73 2.43 9.10
C ALA A 273 -5.29 3.91 9.14
N TYR A 274 -6.19 4.86 8.88
CA TYR A 274 -5.88 6.28 9.02
C TYR A 274 -5.68 6.74 10.46
N GLY A 275 -6.42 6.15 11.41
CA GLY A 275 -6.39 6.51 12.83
C GLY A 275 -5.56 5.57 13.71
N MET A 276 -5.08 4.45 13.15
CA MET A 276 -4.25 3.50 13.88
C MET A 276 -2.84 4.05 14.12
N PRO A 277 -2.23 3.77 15.28
CA PRO A 277 -0.82 4.07 15.53
C PRO A 277 0.02 3.03 14.77
N LEU A 278 0.24 3.26 13.48
CA LEU A 278 1.01 2.35 12.64
C LEU A 278 2.50 2.62 12.77
N GLU A 279 3.31 1.56 12.72
CA GLU A 279 4.74 1.65 12.46
C GLU A 279 5.02 2.56 11.25
N PRO A 280 6.05 3.44 11.29
CA PRO A 280 6.30 4.40 10.21
C PRO A 280 6.47 3.75 8.82
N SER A 281 7.10 2.58 8.73
CA SER A 281 7.27 1.84 7.48
C SER A 281 5.93 1.37 6.89
N VAL A 282 5.01 0.89 7.74
CA VAL A 282 3.66 0.44 7.38
C VAL A 282 2.79 1.63 7.00
N ARG A 283 2.87 2.73 7.76
CA ARG A 283 2.18 3.98 7.44
C ARG A 283 2.60 4.52 6.08
N LEU A 284 3.89 4.49 5.77
CA LEU A 284 4.40 4.90 4.45
C LEU A 284 3.83 4.02 3.32
N GLN A 285 3.87 2.69 3.48
CA GLN A 285 3.30 1.76 2.49
C GLN A 285 1.80 1.99 2.28
N TRP A 286 1.05 2.25 3.36
CA TRP A 286 -0.37 2.61 3.28
C TRP A 286 -0.60 3.89 2.46
N LEU A 287 0.14 4.96 2.77
CA LEU A 287 0.06 6.22 2.03
C LEU A 287 0.42 6.06 0.55
N GLU A 288 1.42 5.24 0.23
CA GLU A 288 1.78 4.90 -1.16
C GLU A 288 0.63 4.20 -1.89
N GLY A 289 -0.04 3.23 -1.24
CA GLY A 289 -1.21 2.56 -1.82
C GLY A 289 -2.39 3.50 -2.04
N VAL A 290 -2.68 4.38 -1.07
CA VAL A 290 -3.74 5.39 -1.14
C VAL A 290 -3.46 6.39 -2.28
N GLN A 291 -2.25 6.95 -2.33
CA GLN A 291 -1.87 7.89 -3.38
C GLN A 291 -1.93 7.23 -4.76
N ALA A 292 -1.42 6.00 -4.92
CA ALA A 292 -1.46 5.29 -6.19
C ALA A 292 -2.91 5.07 -6.67
N LEU A 293 -3.82 4.66 -5.76
CA LEU A 293 -5.23 4.46 -6.12
C LEU A 293 -5.89 5.77 -6.55
N ALA A 294 -5.70 6.82 -5.76
CA ALA A 294 -6.26 8.13 -6.05
C ALA A 294 -5.68 8.69 -7.36
N GLY A 295 -4.38 8.50 -7.60
CA GLY A 295 -3.69 8.84 -8.86
C GLY A 295 -4.30 8.13 -10.06
N ALA A 296 -4.51 6.82 -9.98
CA ALA A 296 -5.13 6.03 -11.05
C ALA A 296 -6.55 6.52 -11.41
N LEU A 297 -7.35 6.94 -10.42
CA LEU A 297 -8.67 7.53 -10.66
C LEU A 297 -8.59 8.91 -11.33
N ARG A 298 -7.61 9.73 -10.92
CA ARG A 298 -7.37 11.05 -11.52
C ARG A 298 -6.93 10.95 -12.98
N GLU A 299 -6.03 10.02 -13.29
CA GLU A 299 -5.58 9.75 -14.66
C GLU A 299 -6.72 9.32 -15.60
N ARG A 300 -7.77 8.70 -15.04
CA ARG A 300 -9.00 8.34 -15.76
C ARG A 300 -10.03 9.48 -15.86
N GLY A 301 -9.71 10.67 -15.35
CA GLY A 301 -10.60 11.83 -15.38
C GLY A 301 -11.77 11.76 -14.38
N ILE A 302 -11.70 10.88 -13.38
CA ILE A 302 -12.74 10.69 -12.36
C ILE A 302 -12.23 11.09 -10.96
N GLY A 303 -11.47 12.19 -10.89
CA GLY A 303 -10.91 12.76 -9.65
C GLY A 303 -11.94 13.12 -8.58
N GLU A 304 -13.19 13.36 -8.97
CA GLU A 304 -14.33 13.62 -8.06
C GLU A 304 -14.89 12.36 -7.39
N THR A 305 -14.38 11.17 -7.72
CA THR A 305 -14.82 9.91 -7.08
C THR A 305 -14.58 9.98 -5.57
N LEU A 306 -15.63 9.70 -4.79
CA LEU A 306 -15.54 9.69 -3.34
C LEU A 306 -14.87 8.41 -2.83
N LEU A 307 -13.86 8.58 -1.99
CA LEU A 307 -13.04 7.54 -1.37
C LEU A 307 -13.10 7.63 0.15
N ALA A 308 -12.95 6.48 0.82
CA ALA A 308 -12.78 6.44 2.25
C ALA A 308 -11.44 7.10 2.63
N GLY A 309 -11.51 8.28 3.22
CA GLY A 309 -10.37 9.07 3.68
C GLY A 309 -10.28 9.16 5.21
N PRO A 310 -9.29 9.93 5.72
CA PRO A 310 -9.10 10.16 7.15
C PRO A 310 -10.29 10.92 7.78
N GLU A 311 -10.35 10.91 9.12
CA GLU A 311 -11.38 11.57 9.93
C GLU A 311 -12.82 11.04 9.71
N ASP A 312 -12.94 9.77 9.30
CA ASP A 312 -14.22 9.10 9.03
C ASP A 312 -15.15 9.86 8.07
N ARG A 313 -14.57 10.69 7.18
CA ARG A 313 -15.29 11.43 6.14
C ARG A 313 -14.80 11.03 4.75
N ASP A 314 -15.68 11.13 3.77
CA ASP A 314 -15.33 10.82 2.39
C ASP A 314 -14.55 11.99 1.77
N TRP A 315 -13.60 11.65 0.90
CA TRP A 315 -12.73 12.59 0.20
C TRP A 315 -12.86 12.35 -1.30
N THR A 316 -12.76 13.40 -2.12
CA THR A 316 -12.55 13.22 -3.55
C THR A 316 -11.19 12.55 -3.78
N ALA A 317 -11.02 11.83 -4.89
CA ALA A 317 -9.73 11.27 -5.25
C ALA A 317 -8.67 12.37 -5.45
N ASP A 318 -9.04 13.55 -5.95
CA ASP A 318 -8.13 14.70 -6.04
C ASP A 318 -7.63 15.16 -4.66
N ASP A 319 -8.53 15.39 -3.70
CA ASP A 319 -8.15 15.85 -2.37
C ASP A 319 -7.38 14.77 -1.60
N LEU A 320 -7.81 13.50 -1.71
CA LEU A 320 -7.15 12.38 -1.04
C LEU A 320 -5.74 12.13 -1.59
N HIS A 321 -5.56 12.28 -2.91
CA HIS A 321 -4.23 12.21 -3.53
C HIS A 321 -3.32 13.32 -2.98
N ALA A 322 -3.79 14.57 -2.98
CA ALA A 322 -3.00 15.70 -2.49
C ALA A 322 -2.59 15.54 -1.02
N TRP A 323 -3.53 15.08 -0.18
CA TRP A 323 -3.26 14.77 1.22
C TRP A 323 -2.24 13.63 1.38
N ALA A 324 -2.45 12.51 0.68
CA ALA A 324 -1.58 11.35 0.79
C ALA A 324 -0.15 11.65 0.30
N ASP A 325 0.00 12.42 -0.79
CA ASP A 325 1.30 12.86 -1.30
C ASP A 325 2.03 13.76 -0.30
N ALA A 326 1.34 14.72 0.32
CA ALA A 326 1.93 15.59 1.33
C ALA A 326 2.44 14.81 2.55
N GLU A 327 1.60 13.91 3.10
CA GLU A 327 1.95 13.06 4.24
C GLU A 327 3.12 12.12 3.91
N ARG A 328 3.05 11.44 2.75
CA ARG A 328 4.09 10.52 2.28
C ARG A 328 5.43 11.24 2.11
N ARG A 329 5.45 12.39 1.43
CA ARG A 329 6.68 13.20 1.25
C ARG A 329 7.24 13.68 2.57
N ALA A 330 6.41 14.09 3.52
CA ALA A 330 6.86 14.49 4.85
C ALA A 330 7.54 13.33 5.60
N MET A 331 7.03 12.11 5.47
CA MET A 331 7.66 10.91 6.03
C MET A 331 8.99 10.58 5.36
N CYS A 332 9.03 10.52 4.02
CA CYS A 332 10.28 10.29 3.27
C CYS A 332 11.35 11.31 3.63
N ALA A 333 10.99 12.59 3.74
CA ALA A 333 11.91 13.66 4.09
C ALA A 333 12.56 13.50 5.48
N ARG A 334 11.92 12.78 6.41
CA ARG A 334 12.53 12.46 7.72
C ARG A 334 13.63 11.41 7.57
N TYR A 335 13.37 10.33 6.82
CA TYR A 335 14.38 9.32 6.51
C TYR A 335 15.54 9.88 5.71
N ASP A 336 15.25 10.66 4.68
CA ASP A 336 16.25 11.28 3.82
C ASP A 336 17.16 12.23 4.62
N ARG A 337 16.59 13.02 5.52
CA ARG A 337 17.35 13.87 6.45
C ARG A 337 18.23 13.05 7.39
N ARG A 338 17.71 11.94 7.94
CA ARG A 338 18.45 11.05 8.82
C ARG A 338 19.63 10.39 8.08
N ASN A 339 19.40 9.96 6.84
CA ASN A 339 20.34 9.17 6.06
C ASN A 339 21.30 10.03 5.23
N GLY A 340 20.98 11.31 5.01
CA GLY A 340 21.77 12.21 4.16
C GLY A 340 21.67 11.90 2.67
N SER A 341 20.57 11.28 2.22
CA SER A 341 20.32 10.87 0.82
C SER A 341 18.85 11.06 0.44
N THR A 342 18.49 10.89 -0.82
CA THR A 342 17.09 10.99 -1.32
C THR A 342 16.44 9.62 -1.57
N VAL A 343 17.11 8.53 -1.17
CA VAL A 343 16.74 7.15 -1.51
C VAL A 343 15.28 6.85 -1.15
N HIS A 344 14.77 7.37 -0.03
CA HIS A 344 13.38 7.11 0.37
C HIS A 344 12.39 7.90 -0.45
N SER A 345 12.65 9.18 -0.71
CA SER A 345 11.81 9.97 -1.61
C SER A 345 11.78 9.39 -3.02
N ASP A 346 12.94 9.02 -3.56
CA ASP A 346 13.08 8.51 -4.93
C ASP A 346 12.37 7.16 -5.10
N ARG A 347 12.61 6.22 -4.17
CA ARG A 347 11.93 4.91 -4.21
C ARG A 347 10.44 5.03 -3.95
N SER A 348 10.02 5.88 -3.02
CA SER A 348 8.60 6.08 -2.75
C SER A 348 7.89 6.70 -3.97
N GLN A 349 8.53 7.67 -4.66
CA GLN A 349 8.02 8.22 -5.91
C GLN A 349 7.88 7.13 -6.99
N ALA A 350 8.92 6.31 -7.19
CA ALA A 350 8.88 5.21 -8.16
C ALA A 350 7.82 4.14 -7.85
N ARG A 351 7.42 3.98 -6.58
CA ARG A 351 6.36 3.05 -6.18
C ARG A 351 4.95 3.59 -6.46
N VAL A 352 4.72 4.90 -6.35
CA VAL A 352 3.39 5.51 -6.59
C VAL A 352 3.18 5.90 -8.05
N GLU A 353 4.26 6.29 -8.73
CA GLU A 353 4.28 6.69 -10.14
C GLU A 353 5.41 5.94 -10.85
N PRO A 354 5.21 4.65 -11.16
CA PRO A 354 6.23 3.86 -11.84
C PRO A 354 6.51 4.41 -13.24
N ALA A 355 7.78 4.41 -13.65
CA ALA A 355 8.19 4.91 -14.96
C ALA A 355 7.58 4.10 -16.13
N GLU A 356 7.36 2.81 -15.90
CA GLU A 356 6.72 1.91 -16.85
C GLU A 356 5.36 1.45 -16.29
N PRO A 357 4.29 1.51 -17.11
CA PRO A 357 2.97 1.05 -16.68
C PRO A 357 2.95 -0.47 -16.53
N TYR A 358 2.19 -0.98 -15.57
CA TYR A 358 1.97 -2.41 -15.41
C TYR A 358 0.90 -2.91 -16.39
N PRO A 359 0.95 -4.19 -16.80
CA PRO A 359 -0.13 -4.79 -17.56
C PRO A 359 -1.41 -4.88 -16.71
N TYR A 360 -2.56 -4.80 -17.38
CA TYR A 360 -3.85 -5.06 -16.76
C TYR A 360 -3.92 -6.51 -16.26
N VAL A 361 -4.22 -6.70 -14.97
CA VAL A 361 -4.41 -8.05 -14.39
C VAL A 361 -5.91 -8.33 -14.26
N PRO A 362 -6.47 -9.30 -15.00
CA PRO A 362 -7.91 -9.55 -15.03
C PRO A 362 -8.40 -10.27 -13.77
N LEU A 363 -8.80 -9.52 -12.73
CA LEU A 363 -9.26 -10.11 -11.45
C LEU A 363 -10.61 -10.84 -11.52
N GLY A 364 -11.34 -10.74 -12.64
CA GLY A 364 -12.67 -11.33 -12.81
C GLY A 364 -13.79 -10.55 -12.13
N LEU A 365 -13.51 -9.32 -11.68
CA LEU A 365 -14.47 -8.36 -11.16
C LEU A 365 -14.91 -7.41 -12.29
N LYS A 366 -16.09 -6.77 -12.17
CA LYS A 366 -16.51 -5.74 -13.13
C LYS A 366 -15.47 -4.62 -13.12
N ALA A 367 -14.74 -4.44 -14.21
CA ALA A 367 -13.83 -3.31 -14.38
C ALA A 367 -14.64 -2.00 -14.32
N LEU A 368 -14.07 -0.95 -13.74
CA LEU A 368 -14.58 0.39 -14.01
C LEU A 368 -14.47 0.63 -15.51
N PRO A 369 -15.46 1.27 -16.15
CA PRO A 369 -15.35 1.67 -17.55
C PRO A 369 -13.99 2.33 -17.75
N GLN A 370 -13.19 1.80 -18.67
CA GLN A 370 -11.98 2.47 -19.10
C GLN A 370 -12.45 3.78 -19.73
N ALA A 371 -12.06 4.92 -19.14
CA ALA A 371 -12.16 6.17 -19.86
C ALA A 371 -11.42 5.93 -21.17
N ALA A 372 -12.13 6.01 -22.29
CA ALA A 372 -11.50 5.93 -23.59
C ALA A 372 -10.32 6.90 -23.56
N PRO A 373 -9.12 6.51 -24.02
CA PRO A 373 -8.00 7.43 -24.06
C PRO A 373 -8.52 8.71 -24.68
N ALA A 374 -8.42 9.81 -23.93
CA ALA A 374 -8.83 11.11 -24.45
C ALA A 374 -8.16 11.21 -25.81
N PRO A 375 -8.92 11.29 -26.92
CA PRO A 375 -8.31 11.35 -28.23
C PRO A 375 -7.28 12.48 -28.13
N ALA A 376 -6.02 12.15 -28.45
CA ALA A 376 -4.97 13.16 -28.58
C ALA A 376 -5.63 14.32 -29.31
N PRO A 377 -5.56 15.57 -28.82
CA PRO A 377 -6.27 16.67 -29.44
C PRO A 377 -5.88 16.61 -30.91
N ASP A 378 -6.85 16.20 -31.73
CA ASP A 378 -6.69 16.28 -33.16
C ASP A 378 -6.29 17.73 -33.36
N LYS A 379 -5.33 17.96 -34.25
CA LYS A 379 -5.20 19.30 -34.81
C LYS A 379 -6.50 19.53 -35.58
N ALA A 380 -7.57 19.83 -34.86
CA ALA A 380 -8.80 20.32 -35.38
C ALA A 380 -8.37 21.60 -36.07
N GLU A 381 -8.42 21.57 -37.41
CA GLU A 381 -8.58 22.79 -38.18
C GLU A 381 -9.59 23.65 -37.41
N GLU A 382 -9.23 24.91 -37.12
CA GLU A 382 -10.13 25.88 -36.49
C GLU A 382 -11.33 26.10 -37.43
N LEU A 383 -12.30 25.19 -37.37
CA LEU A 383 -13.56 25.30 -38.07
C LEU A 383 -14.31 26.47 -37.47
N SER A 384 -14.71 27.40 -38.33
CA SER A 384 -15.62 28.48 -37.93
C SER A 384 -16.96 27.88 -37.48
N LEU A 385 -17.70 28.63 -36.65
CA LEU A 385 -19.04 28.20 -36.23
C LEU A 385 -19.97 27.99 -37.44
N GLU A 386 -19.81 28.82 -38.49
CA GLU A 386 -20.57 28.71 -39.73
C GLU A 386 -20.29 27.39 -40.46
N ASP A 387 -19.02 27.00 -40.61
CA ASP A 387 -18.65 25.74 -41.25
C ASP A 387 -19.10 24.52 -40.42
N ALA A 388 -19.02 24.63 -39.10
CA ALA A 388 -19.50 23.58 -38.19
C ALA A 388 -21.01 23.38 -38.32
N LEU A 389 -21.79 24.47 -38.40
CA LEU A 389 -23.24 24.43 -38.61
C LEU A 389 -23.61 23.83 -39.97
N VAL A 390 -22.93 24.22 -41.05
CA VAL A 390 -23.16 23.64 -42.39
C VAL A 390 -22.93 22.13 -42.37
N ARG A 391 -21.82 21.67 -41.76
CA ARG A 391 -21.51 20.25 -41.65
C ARG A 391 -22.48 19.46 -40.78
N ALA A 392 -22.95 20.05 -39.68
CA ALA A 392 -23.89 19.43 -38.77
C ALA A 392 -25.27 19.26 -39.42
N ARG A 393 -25.78 20.32 -40.08
CA ARG A 393 -27.06 20.30 -40.81
C ARG A 393 -27.05 19.30 -41.97
N ALA A 394 -25.99 19.28 -42.78
CA ALA A 394 -25.83 18.28 -43.83
C ALA A 394 -25.82 16.85 -43.27
N GLY A 395 -25.20 16.64 -42.10
CA GLY A 395 -25.20 15.34 -41.42
C GLY A 395 -26.60 14.86 -40.98
N VAL A 396 -27.52 15.78 -40.68
CA VAL A 396 -28.93 15.45 -40.40
C VAL A 396 -29.66 15.04 -41.68
N GLU A 397 -29.45 15.76 -42.77
CA GLU A 397 -30.07 15.47 -44.08
C GLU A 397 -29.58 14.13 -44.66
N ASP A 398 -28.29 13.85 -44.53
CA ASP A 398 -27.65 12.63 -45.06
C ASP A 398 -27.71 11.43 -44.10
N VAL A 399 -28.27 11.61 -42.89
CA VAL A 399 -28.30 10.59 -41.82
C VAL A 399 -26.91 10.04 -41.50
N ALA A 400 -25.93 10.93 -41.38
CA ALA A 400 -24.54 10.56 -41.13
C ALA A 400 -24.36 9.88 -39.77
N GLU A 401 -23.50 8.85 -39.72
CA GLU A 401 -23.21 8.08 -38.50
C GLU A 401 -22.60 8.96 -37.39
N ASP A 402 -21.91 10.05 -37.75
CA ASP A 402 -21.24 10.99 -36.85
C ASP A 402 -22.08 12.25 -36.53
N ARG A 403 -23.39 12.25 -36.83
CA ARG A 403 -24.27 13.42 -36.65
C ARG A 403 -24.25 13.99 -35.22
N VAL A 404 -24.20 13.12 -34.21
CA VAL A 404 -24.21 13.53 -32.78
C VAL A 404 -22.93 14.29 -32.46
N GLN A 405 -21.79 13.79 -32.92
CA GLN A 405 -20.47 14.37 -32.71
C GLN A 405 -20.35 15.73 -33.39
N ARG A 406 -20.99 15.92 -34.56
CA ARG A 406 -21.03 17.22 -35.26
C ARG A 406 -21.81 18.27 -34.46
N TRP A 407 -22.97 17.93 -33.92
CA TRP A 407 -23.77 18.86 -33.09
C TRP A 407 -23.10 19.15 -31.74
N LEU A 408 -22.43 18.18 -31.12
CA LEU A 408 -21.61 18.43 -29.94
C LEU A 408 -20.41 19.36 -30.23
N ALA A 409 -19.84 19.30 -31.44
CA ALA A 409 -18.81 20.23 -31.87
C ALA A 409 -19.36 21.65 -32.04
N VAL A 410 -20.54 21.82 -32.67
CA VAL A 410 -21.24 23.12 -32.76
C VAL A 410 -21.47 23.71 -31.37
N ALA A 411 -21.94 22.90 -30.41
CA ALA A 411 -22.17 23.35 -29.04
C ALA A 411 -20.90 23.91 -28.38
N ARG A 412 -19.77 23.20 -28.50
CA ARG A 412 -18.49 23.64 -27.96
C ARG A 412 -17.98 24.93 -28.61
N ILE A 413 -18.10 25.04 -29.93
CA ILE A 413 -17.63 26.23 -30.67
C ILE A 413 -18.50 27.45 -30.32
N ALA A 414 -19.82 27.29 -30.27
CA ALA A 414 -20.75 28.36 -29.91
C ALA A 414 -20.50 28.84 -28.47
N GLU A 415 -20.29 27.93 -27.53
CA GLU A 415 -19.96 28.26 -26.13
C GLU A 415 -18.62 29.01 -26.02
N ALA A 416 -17.57 28.53 -26.70
CA ALA A 416 -16.25 29.19 -26.71
C ALA A 416 -16.28 30.60 -27.33
N GLN A 417 -17.18 30.84 -28.29
CA GLN A 417 -17.35 32.13 -28.97
C GLN A 417 -18.42 33.02 -28.32
N GLY A 418 -19.17 32.51 -27.33
CA GLY A 418 -20.33 33.21 -26.76
C GLY A 418 -21.43 33.49 -27.78
N ALA A 419 -21.54 32.68 -28.83
CA ALA A 419 -22.49 32.85 -29.92
C ALA A 419 -23.84 32.21 -29.59
N GLN A 420 -24.93 32.87 -29.98
CA GLN A 420 -26.27 32.31 -29.86
C GLN A 420 -26.60 31.50 -31.12
N LEU A 421 -27.14 30.30 -30.92
CA LEU A 421 -27.64 29.44 -31.99
C LEU A 421 -29.07 29.81 -32.36
N ASP A 422 -29.49 29.45 -33.57
CA ASP A 422 -30.91 29.51 -33.90
C ASP A 422 -31.67 28.38 -33.17
N ALA A 423 -32.99 28.55 -33.01
CA ALA A 423 -33.80 27.60 -32.24
C ALA A 423 -33.75 26.17 -32.80
N ALA A 424 -33.58 26.00 -34.12
CA ALA A 424 -33.50 24.67 -34.72
C ALA A 424 -32.16 23.99 -34.41
N ASP A 425 -31.06 24.73 -34.49
CA ASP A 425 -29.72 24.25 -34.17
C ASP A 425 -29.56 23.95 -32.68
N GLU A 426 -30.12 24.81 -31.81
CA GLU A 426 -30.11 24.59 -30.37
C GLU A 426 -30.91 23.32 -30.00
N ALA A 427 -32.03 23.08 -30.69
CA ALA A 427 -32.79 21.83 -30.52
C ALA A 427 -31.96 20.58 -30.90
N GLU A 428 -31.21 20.62 -32.00
CA GLU A 428 -30.32 19.52 -32.42
C GLU A 428 -29.16 19.32 -31.43
N VAL A 429 -28.61 20.40 -30.86
CA VAL A 429 -27.62 20.32 -29.78
C VAL A 429 -28.19 19.65 -28.54
N LEU A 430 -29.41 19.98 -28.14
CA LEU A 430 -30.07 19.34 -26.99
C LEU A 430 -30.32 17.85 -27.24
N LEU A 431 -30.75 17.47 -28.45
CA LEU A 431 -30.89 16.07 -28.84
C LEU A 431 -29.56 15.32 -28.86
N ALA A 432 -28.48 15.97 -29.30
CA ALA A 432 -27.13 15.38 -29.29
C ALA A 432 -26.58 15.19 -27.87
N LYS A 433 -27.02 16.02 -26.91
CA LYS A 433 -26.68 15.91 -25.48
C LYS A 433 -27.56 14.91 -24.74
N ALA A 434 -28.73 14.55 -25.27
CA ALA A 434 -29.62 13.56 -24.70
C ALA A 434 -29.02 12.16 -24.91
N ASP A 435 -28.21 11.71 -23.95
CA ASP A 435 -27.62 10.37 -23.94
C ASP A 435 -28.68 9.30 -23.62
N PRO A 436 -29.03 8.41 -24.56
CA PRO A 436 -30.03 7.36 -24.32
C PRO A 436 -29.54 6.26 -23.38
N ASP A 437 -28.23 6.13 -23.15
CA ASP A 437 -27.64 5.15 -22.23
C ASP A 437 -27.40 5.72 -20.81
N GLY A 438 -27.70 7.02 -20.63
CA GLY A 438 -27.61 7.76 -19.36
C GLY A 438 -28.87 7.70 -18.50
N ALA A 439 -29.07 8.72 -17.66
CA ALA A 439 -30.27 8.84 -16.82
C ALA A 439 -31.50 9.19 -17.69
N LEU A 440 -32.40 8.22 -17.86
CA LEU A 440 -33.58 8.31 -18.74
C LEU A 440 -34.41 9.59 -18.53
N GLU A 441 -34.60 10.04 -17.29
CA GLU A 441 -35.36 11.26 -16.97
C GLU A 441 -34.69 12.53 -17.54
N ALA A 442 -33.36 12.64 -17.45
CA ALA A 442 -32.62 13.79 -17.97
C ALA A 442 -32.63 13.84 -19.51
N ALA A 443 -32.55 12.67 -20.16
CA ALA A 443 -32.68 12.58 -21.62
C ALA A 443 -34.09 12.98 -22.10
N GLN A 444 -35.13 12.62 -21.33
CA GLN A 444 -36.52 13.01 -21.61
C GLN A 444 -36.74 14.52 -21.46
N ASP A 445 -36.15 15.14 -20.45
CA ASP A 445 -36.24 16.60 -20.25
C ASP A 445 -35.57 17.38 -21.39
N LEU A 446 -34.38 16.94 -21.83
CA LEU A 446 -33.69 17.55 -22.96
C LEU A 446 -34.47 17.39 -24.27
N ALA A 447 -35.07 16.22 -24.51
CA ALA A 447 -35.92 15.99 -25.67
C ALA A 447 -37.20 16.85 -25.64
N ALA A 448 -37.80 17.06 -24.46
CA ALA A 448 -38.96 17.94 -24.31
C ALA A 448 -38.62 19.41 -24.61
N LEU A 449 -37.44 19.88 -24.19
CA LEU A 449 -36.94 21.21 -24.52
C LEU A 449 -36.65 21.37 -26.02
N ALA A 450 -35.99 20.37 -26.63
CA ALA A 450 -35.77 20.34 -28.08
C ALA A 450 -37.09 20.39 -28.87
N ALA A 451 -38.13 19.70 -28.39
CA ALA A 451 -39.46 19.71 -29.01
C ALA A 451 -40.07 21.12 -29.06
N ASN A 452 -39.90 21.92 -28.00
CA ASN A 452 -40.38 23.30 -27.95
C ASN A 452 -39.61 24.19 -28.94
N LEU A 453 -38.29 24.06 -28.98
CA LEU A 453 -37.44 24.84 -29.88
C LEU A 453 -37.70 24.51 -31.37
N PHE A 454 -37.93 23.24 -31.72
CA PHE A 454 -38.37 22.89 -33.08
C PHE A 454 -39.74 23.48 -33.43
N ALA A 455 -40.66 23.57 -32.46
CA ALA A 455 -41.96 24.20 -32.68
C ALA A 455 -41.81 25.71 -32.92
N GLU A 456 -40.96 26.39 -32.15
CA GLU A 456 -40.62 27.81 -32.32
C GLU A 456 -39.94 28.08 -33.68
N ALA A 457 -39.09 27.15 -34.14
CA ALA A 457 -38.46 27.19 -35.44
C ALA A 457 -39.39 26.83 -36.62
N GLY A 458 -40.69 26.58 -36.37
CA GLY A 458 -41.66 26.25 -37.42
C GLY A 458 -41.50 24.84 -38.01
N GLN A 459 -40.89 23.90 -37.27
CA GLN A 459 -40.66 22.51 -37.67
C GLN A 459 -41.52 21.51 -36.86
N PRO A 460 -42.86 21.51 -37.02
CA PRO A 460 -43.75 20.68 -36.20
C PRO A 460 -43.54 19.17 -36.38
N GLY A 461 -43.01 18.75 -37.53
CA GLY A 461 -42.65 17.35 -37.77
C GLY A 461 -41.48 16.88 -36.90
N ARG A 462 -40.45 17.71 -36.70
CA ARG A 462 -39.32 17.39 -35.80
C ARG A 462 -39.73 17.47 -34.34
N ALA A 463 -40.55 18.46 -33.98
CA ALA A 463 -41.10 18.58 -32.63
C ALA A 463 -41.89 17.32 -32.19
N LEU A 464 -42.58 16.65 -33.12
CA LEU A 464 -43.30 15.41 -32.84
C LEU A 464 -42.36 14.21 -32.60
N LEU A 465 -41.22 14.15 -33.27
CA LEU A 465 -40.24 13.06 -33.14
C LEU A 465 -39.47 13.09 -31.81
N CYS A 466 -39.52 14.21 -31.10
CA CYS A 466 -38.86 14.41 -29.80
C CYS A 466 -39.75 14.00 -28.61
N ARG A 467 -41.00 13.60 -28.85
CA ARG A 467 -41.98 13.15 -27.84
C ARG A 467 -42.20 11.65 -27.98
#